data_AF-F3FW24-F1
#
_entry.id   AF-F3FW24-F1
#
_cell.length_a   1.000
_cell.length_b   1.000
_cell.length_c   1.000
_cell.angle_alpha   90.00
_cell.angle_beta   90.00
_cell.angle_gamma   90.00
#
_symmetry.space_group_name_H-M   'P 1'
#
loop_
_entity.id
_entity.type
_entity.pdbx_description
1 polymer ?
#
loop_
_entity_poly.entity_id
_entity_poly.type
_entity_poly.pdbx_seq_one_letter_code
_entity_poly.pdbx_strand_id
1 'polypeptide(L)'
;MPSGQVQISVRRRGESQPTQITGDALINSTGIEYDWRRVDRPLPRQLLVRGLIQPGPLALGIAADAAGAVLDAHGQYSARLFAMGPPLRGMWWESTAVTDVAIQ
;
A
#
# COMPACT_ATOMS: atom_id res chain seq x y z
N MET A 1 -8.42 -9.36 -33.71
CA MET A 1 -7.35 -8.49 -33.20
C MET A 1 -6.02 -9.06 -33.67
N PRO A 2 -5.07 -8.26 -34.19
CA PRO A 2 -3.69 -8.73 -34.35
C PRO A 2 -3.22 -9.20 -32.97
N SER A 3 -2.56 -10.35 -32.90
CA SER A 3 -2.45 -11.22 -31.72
C SER A 3 -1.57 -10.70 -30.55
N GLY A 4 -1.55 -9.39 -30.30
CA GLY A 4 -0.72 -8.80 -29.25
C GLY A 4 -1.16 -7.43 -28.72
N GLN A 5 -2.20 -6.80 -29.27
CA GLN A 5 -2.65 -5.49 -28.78
C GLN A 5 -3.61 -5.61 -27.58
N VAL A 6 -3.45 -4.69 -26.62
CA VAL A 6 -4.35 -4.51 -25.49
C VAL A 6 -5.42 -3.47 -25.83
N GLN A 7 -6.65 -3.71 -25.38
CA GLN A 7 -7.73 -2.73 -25.42
C GLN A 7 -7.96 -2.20 -24.00
N ILE A 8 -8.03 -0.87 -23.88
CA ILE A 8 -8.04 -0.17 -22.61
C ILE A 8 -9.27 0.73 -22.56
N SER A 9 -10.13 0.51 -21.56
CA SER A 9 -11.30 1.35 -21.29
C SER A 9 -10.91 2.48 -20.35
N VAL A 10 -10.90 3.72 -20.83
CA VAL A 10 -10.53 4.92 -20.05
C VAL A 10 -11.73 5.85 -19.92
N ARG A 11 -12.14 6.14 -18.68
CA ARG A 11 -13.11 7.20 -18.37
C ARG A 11 -12.37 8.39 -17.77
N ARG A 12 -12.35 9.52 -18.48
CA ARG A 12 -11.69 10.73 -17.95
C ARG A 12 -12.53 11.35 -16.85
N ARG A 13 -11.89 12.14 -15.99
CA ARG A 13 -12.58 12.90 -14.94
C ARG A 13 -13.59 13.84 -15.59
N GLY A 14 -14.84 13.84 -15.11
CA GLY A 14 -15.93 14.65 -15.66
C GLY A 14 -16.70 13.99 -16.81
N GLU A 15 -16.20 12.89 -17.37
CA GLU A 15 -16.92 12.12 -18.38
C GLU A 15 -17.78 11.03 -17.73
N SER A 16 -18.98 10.83 -18.28
CA SER A 16 -19.91 9.78 -17.86
C SER A 16 -19.65 8.45 -18.56
N GLN A 17 -19.14 8.48 -19.79
CA GLN A 17 -18.89 7.28 -20.60
C GLN A 17 -17.39 7.04 -20.77
N PRO A 18 -16.93 5.78 -20.72
CA PRO A 18 -15.55 5.43 -21.05
C PRO A 18 -15.32 5.47 -22.57
N THR A 19 -14.08 5.78 -22.94
CA THR A 19 -13.56 5.64 -24.31
C THR A 19 -12.67 4.41 -24.40
N GLN A 20 -12.68 3.73 -25.55
CA GLN A 20 -11.79 2.59 -25.82
C GLN A 20 -10.54 3.07 -26.56
N ILE A 21 -9.37 2.65 -26.07
CA ILE A 21 -8.06 2.95 -26.65
C ILE A 21 -7.35 1.62 -26.92
N THR A 22 -6.60 1.52 -28.02
CA THR A 22 -5.77 0.34 -28.32
C THR A 22 -4.29 0.69 -28.26
N GLY A 23 -3.46 -0.27 -27.87
CA GLY A 23 -2.00 -0.12 -27.84
C GLY A 23 -1.30 -1.47 -27.75
N ASP A 24 0.02 -1.47 -27.91
CA ASP A 24 0.81 -2.71 -27.90
C ASP A 24 1.15 -3.18 -26.47
N ALA A 25 1.12 -2.28 -25.48
CA ALA A 25 1.35 -2.61 -24.07
C ALA A 25 0.64 -1.63 -23.12
N LEU A 26 0.37 -2.08 -21.89
CA LEU A 26 -0.11 -1.26 -20.78
C LEU A 26 0.89 -1.34 -19.62
N ILE A 27 1.40 -0.18 -19.20
CA ILE A 27 2.27 -0.07 -18.03
C ILE A 27 1.45 0.52 -16.88
N ASN A 28 1.29 -0.23 -15.79
CA ASN A 28 0.61 0.25 -14.60
C ASN A 28 1.60 0.99 -13.67
N SER A 29 1.48 2.31 -13.61
CA SER A 29 2.30 3.19 -12.77
C SER A 29 1.49 3.92 -11.68
N THR A 30 0.41 3.31 -11.18
CA THR A 30 -0.44 3.93 -10.14
C THR A 30 0.16 3.95 -8.73
N GLY A 31 1.39 3.45 -8.57
CA GLY A 31 2.06 3.34 -7.28
C GLY A 31 1.67 2.09 -6.49
N ILE A 32 2.02 2.07 -5.21
CA ILE A 32 1.72 0.96 -4.29
C ILE A 32 0.47 1.27 -3.46
N GLU A 33 -0.24 0.22 -3.06
CA GLU A 33 -1.36 0.31 -2.11
C GLU A 33 -0.81 0.46 -0.69
N TYR A 34 -1.13 1.57 -0.04
CA TYR A 34 -0.68 1.87 1.33
C TYR A 34 -1.71 1.45 2.37
N ASP A 35 -2.98 1.33 1.98
CA ASP A 35 -4.00 0.82 2.87
C ASP A 35 -3.87 -0.70 2.95
N TRP A 36 -3.28 -1.20 4.04
CA TRP A 36 -3.05 -2.63 4.23
C TRP A 36 -4.33 -3.47 4.24
N ARG A 37 -5.50 -2.86 4.43
CA ARG A 37 -6.80 -3.53 4.29
C ARG A 37 -7.10 -3.89 2.83
N ARG A 38 -6.51 -3.17 1.88
CA ARG A 38 -6.71 -3.30 0.43
C ARG A 38 -5.57 -4.07 -0.25
N VAL A 39 -4.49 -4.35 0.47
CA VAL A 39 -3.36 -5.13 -0.05
C VAL A 39 -3.79 -6.59 -0.23
N ASP A 40 -3.93 -7.01 -1.48
CA ASP A 40 -4.29 -8.38 -1.83
C ASP A 40 -3.07 -9.32 -1.83
N ARG A 41 -2.45 -9.48 -0.65
CA ARG A 41 -1.34 -10.41 -0.42
C ARG A 41 -1.63 -11.28 0.81
N PRO A 42 -1.23 -12.58 0.80
CA PRO A 42 -1.57 -13.49 1.89
C PRO A 42 -1.15 -13.01 3.28
N LEU A 43 0.06 -12.44 3.42
CA LEU A 43 0.59 -12.03 4.72
C LEU A 43 -0.18 -10.86 5.35
N PRO A 44 -0.32 -9.66 4.73
CA PRO A 44 -1.16 -8.59 5.27
C PRO A 44 -2.57 -9.03 5.61
N ARG A 45 -3.21 -9.81 4.72
CA ARG A 45 -4.56 -10.34 4.95
C ARG A 45 -4.62 -11.22 6.19
N GLN A 46 -3.70 -12.16 6.34
CA GLN A 46 -3.70 -13.08 7.49
C GLN A 46 -3.34 -12.38 8.81
N LEU A 47 -2.42 -11.40 8.79
CA LEU A 47 -2.08 -10.63 9.99
C LEU A 47 -3.29 -9.81 10.47
N LEU A 48 -4.02 -9.16 9.55
CA LEU A 48 -5.26 -8.43 9.86
C LEU A 48 -6.36 -9.38 10.37
N VAL A 49 -6.58 -10.51 9.70
CA VAL A 49 -7.60 -11.50 10.11
C VAL A 49 -7.31 -12.08 11.49
N ARG A 50 -6.04 -12.30 11.82
CA ARG A 50 -5.63 -12.79 13.14
C ARG A 50 -5.57 -11.70 14.22
N GLY A 51 -5.84 -10.44 13.86
CA GLY A 51 -5.77 -9.31 14.77
C GLY A 51 -4.35 -9.00 15.25
N LEU A 52 -3.31 -9.47 14.55
CA LEU A 52 -1.91 -9.26 14.95
C LEU A 52 -1.37 -7.87 14.55
N ILE A 53 -2.10 -7.16 13.71
CA ILE A 53 -1.84 -5.79 13.27
C ILE A 53 -3.17 -5.05 13.12
N GLN A 54 -3.13 -3.73 13.13
CA GLN A 54 -4.22 -2.88 12.70
C GLN A 54 -3.73 -1.78 11.75
N PRO A 55 -4.59 -1.25 10.86
CA PRO A 55 -4.24 -0.11 10.00
C PRO A 55 -3.82 1.10 10.82
N GLY A 56 -2.85 1.88 10.31
CA GLY A 56 -2.50 3.17 10.91
C GLY A 56 -3.66 4.17 10.78
N PRO A 57 -3.64 5.27 11.56
CA PRO A 57 -4.74 6.24 11.63
C PRO A 57 -5.06 6.91 10.28
N LEU A 58 -4.07 7.02 9.39
CA LEU A 58 -4.21 7.61 8.06
C LEU A 58 -4.38 6.55 6.95
N ALA A 59 -4.48 5.26 7.30
CA ALA A 59 -4.47 4.15 6.34
C ALA A 59 -3.26 4.18 5.37
N LEU A 60 -2.13 4.74 5.83
CA LEU A 60 -0.86 4.78 5.09
C LEU A 60 0.13 3.76 5.70
N GLY A 61 -0.28 2.50 5.84
CA GLY A 61 0.46 1.46 6.54
C GLY A 61 -0.28 0.95 7.78
N ILE A 62 0.47 0.52 8.79
CA ILE A 62 -0.03 -0.12 10.01
C ILE A 62 0.38 0.66 11.26
N ALA A 63 -0.40 0.52 12.32
CA ALA A 63 -0.09 1.15 13.59
C ALA A 63 1.09 0.43 14.26
N ALA A 64 2.06 1.21 14.73
CA ALA A 64 3.23 0.73 15.45
C ALA A 64 3.74 1.82 16.40
N ASP A 65 4.53 1.43 17.41
CA ASP A 65 5.23 2.38 18.27
C ASP A 65 6.47 2.98 17.58
N ALA A 66 7.20 3.82 18.30
CA ALA A 66 8.42 4.46 17.82
C ALA A 66 9.62 3.50 17.65
N ALA A 67 9.53 2.24 18.08
CA ALA A 67 10.51 1.21 17.79
C ALA A 67 10.05 0.31 16.61
N GLY A 68 8.87 0.56 16.06
CA GLY A 68 8.24 -0.24 15.02
C GLY A 68 7.47 -1.46 15.54
N ALA A 69 7.31 -1.64 16.85
CA ALA A 69 6.49 -2.74 17.39
C ALA A 69 5.03 -2.53 16.97
N VAL A 70 4.46 -3.51 16.27
CA VAL A 70 3.11 -3.34 15.70
C VAL A 70 2.04 -3.42 16.78
N LEU A 71 0.98 -2.64 16.60
CA LEU A 71 -0.17 -2.61 17.48
C LEU A 71 -1.20 -3.67 17.02
N ASP A 72 -1.58 -4.56 17.92
CA ASP A 72 -2.58 -5.60 17.64
C ASP A 72 -4.02 -5.07 17.79
N ALA A 73 -5.02 -5.91 17.53
CA ALA A 73 -6.44 -5.55 17.62
C ALA A 73 -6.94 -5.27 19.06
N HIS A 74 -6.16 -5.66 20.07
CA HIS A 74 -6.43 -5.40 21.49
C HIS A 74 -5.71 -4.14 22.01
N GLY A 75 -5.00 -3.42 21.14
CA GLY A 75 -4.24 -2.24 21.52
C GLY A 75 -2.94 -2.57 22.26
N GLN A 76 -2.39 -3.77 22.09
CA GLN A 76 -1.11 -4.18 22.66
C GLN A 76 0.00 -4.13 21.60
N TYR A 77 1.14 -3.56 21.98
CA TYR A 77 2.33 -3.59 21.14
C TYR A 77 2.98 -4.98 21.18
N SER A 78 3.33 -5.50 20.02
CA SER A 78 3.92 -6.83 19.89
C SER A 78 5.35 -6.88 20.44
N ALA A 79 5.68 -7.92 21.20
CA ALA A 79 7.06 -8.20 21.62
C ALA A 79 7.88 -8.94 20.53
N ARG A 80 7.26 -9.33 19.42
CA ARG A 80 7.86 -10.24 18.43
C ARG A 80 7.69 -9.79 16.98
N LEU A 81 6.76 -8.89 16.69
CA LEU A 81 6.44 -8.43 15.35
C LEU A 81 6.72 -6.94 15.24
N PHE A 82 7.66 -6.60 14.37
CA PHE A 82 8.11 -5.22 14.14
C PHE A 82 7.94 -4.88 12.66
N ALA A 83 7.50 -3.66 12.39
CA ALA A 83 7.40 -3.10 11.06
C ALA A 83 8.62 -2.26 10.73
N MET A 84 8.99 -2.24 9.45
CA MET A 84 10.07 -1.40 8.93
C MET A 84 9.75 -1.02 7.49
N GLY A 85 10.11 0.21 7.09
CA GLY A 85 9.92 0.67 5.72
C GLY A 85 8.46 1.05 5.40
N PRO A 86 7.92 0.67 4.22
CA PRO A 86 6.58 1.06 3.75
C PRO A 86 5.40 0.86 4.72
N PRO A 87 5.32 -0.20 5.56
CA PRO A 87 4.26 -0.33 6.55
C PRO A 87 4.23 0.80 7.58
N LEU A 88 5.33 1.54 7.77
CA LEU A 88 5.42 2.66 8.73
C LEU A 88 5.15 4.03 8.12
N ARG A 89 4.83 4.14 6.82
CA ARG A 89 4.74 5.44 6.11
C ARG A 89 3.83 6.47 6.78
N GLY A 90 2.70 6.03 7.32
CA GLY A 90 1.71 6.87 8.00
C GLY A 90 2.11 7.30 9.40
N MET A 91 3.11 6.63 9.99
CA MET A 91 3.73 7.02 11.24
C MET A 91 4.96 7.89 10.97
N TRP A 92 5.85 7.42 10.08
CA TRP A 92 7.10 8.05 9.69
C TRP A 92 7.18 8.16 8.17
N TRP A 93 7.02 9.37 7.64
CA TRP A 93 7.02 9.61 6.21
C TRP A 93 8.37 9.23 5.56
N GLU A 94 9.46 9.43 6.30
CA GLU A 94 10.83 9.10 5.93
C GLU A 94 11.18 7.60 6.07
N SER A 95 10.25 6.75 6.53
CA SER A 95 10.50 5.30 6.66
C SER A 95 10.88 4.63 5.34
N THR A 96 10.49 5.23 4.21
CA THR A 96 10.86 4.77 2.86
C THR A 96 11.89 5.67 2.18
N ALA A 97 12.37 6.72 2.84
CA ALA A 97 13.37 7.60 2.26
C ALA A 97 14.72 6.88 2.19
N VAL A 98 15.46 7.09 1.10
CA VAL A 98 16.88 6.73 1.04
C VAL A 98 17.58 7.56 2.11
N THR A 99 18.33 6.89 2.98
CA THR A 99 18.99 7.47 4.16
C THR A 99 19.81 8.73 3.84
N ASP A 100 20.31 8.84 2.60
CA ASP A 100 21.12 9.97 2.12
C ASP A 100 20.37 11.32 2.06
N VAL A 101 19.03 11.34 2.04
CA VAL A 101 18.25 12.60 2.08
C VAL A 101 18.13 13.15 3.51
N ALA A 102 18.27 12.30 4.53
CA ALA A 102 18.17 12.70 5.93
C ALA A 102 19.47 13.27 6.52
N ILE A 103 20.59 13.20 5.76
CA ILE A 103 21.95 13.58 6.24
C ILE A 103 22.50 14.81 5.49
N GLN A 104 21.70 15.54 4.69
CA GLN A 104 22.12 16.81 4.09
C GLN A 104 21.60 18.02 4.84
#